data_AF-A0A9D7UFF2-F1
#
_entry.id   AF-A0A9D7UFF2-F1
#
_cell.length_a   1.000
_cell.length_b   1.000
_cell.length_c   1.000
_cell.angle_alpha   90.00
_cell.angle_beta   90.00
_cell.angle_gamma   90.00
#
_symmetry.space_group_name_H-M   'P 1'
#
loop_
_entity.id
_entity.type
_entity.pdbx_description
1 polymer ?
#
loop_
_entity_poly.entity_id
_entity_poly.type
_entity_poly.pdbx_seq_one_letter_code
_entity_poly.pdbx_strand_id
1 'polypeptide(L)' 'MQALKSTFTLPKQIVQELATFSEELGEKKSHIVAEALSQYFDTLDLQIALKRSQEIHEGKVSTISLEEVKKELGL' A
#
# COMPACT_ATOMS: atom_id res chain seq x y z
N MET A 1 -1.11 12.24 12.81
CA MET A 1 -0.40 10.98 12.45
C MET A 1 1.08 11.18 12.75
N GLN A 2 1.73 10.21 13.39
CA GLN A 2 3.16 10.26 13.68
C GLN A 2 3.95 9.84 12.44
N ALA A 3 4.88 10.69 11.97
CA ALA A 3 5.74 10.35 10.84
C ALA A 3 7.02 9.66 11.33
N LEU A 4 7.37 8.52 10.72
CA LEU A 4 8.62 7.81 10.96
C LEU A 4 9.62 8.13 9.85
N LYS A 5 10.86 8.45 10.23
CA LYS A 5 11.93 8.71 9.25
C LYS A 5 12.35 7.40 8.59
N SER A 6 12.28 7.36 7.26
CA SER A 6 12.73 6.23 6.44
C SER A 6 13.81 6.70 5.46
N THR A 7 14.80 5.85 5.19
CA THR A 7 15.89 6.12 4.24
C THR A 7 16.01 4.94 3.28
N PHE A 8 16.07 5.23 1.98
CA PHE A 8 16.23 4.23 0.92
C PHE A 8 16.99 4.84 -0.26
N THR A 9 17.58 4.00 -1.09
CA THR A 9 18.33 4.42 -2.28
C THR A 9 17.40 4.48 -3.48
N LEU A 10 17.48 5.58 -4.24
CA LEU A 10 16.75 5.76 -5.50
C LEU A 10 17.73 6.05 -6.65
N PRO A 11 17.37 5.70 -7.90
CA PRO A 11 18.10 6.13 -9.08
C PRO A 11 18.24 7.66 -9.12
N LYS A 12 19.39 8.15 -9.58
CA LYS A 12 19.71 9.58 -9.63
C LYS A 12 18.64 10.38 -10.40
N GLN A 13 18.17 9.85 -11.53
CA GLN A 13 17.17 10.51 -12.37
C GLN A 13 15.87 10.80 -11.59
N ILE A 14 15.36 9.80 -10.85
CA ILE A 14 14.15 9.93 -10.03
C ILE A 14 14.32 10.99 -8.93
N VAL A 15 15.49 11.03 -8.29
CA VAL A 15 15.77 12.04 -7.25
C VAL A 15 15.80 13.45 -7.85
N GLN A 16 16.34 13.60 -9.06
CA GLN A 16 16.37 14.87 -9.77
C GLN A 16 14.97 15.34 -10.19
N GLU A 17 14.16 14.44 -10.76
CA GLU A 17 12.77 14.74 -11.12
C GLU A 17 11.92 15.12 -9.89
N LEU A 18 12.03 14.35 -8.79
CA LEU A 18 11.40 14.68 -7.52
C LEU A 18 11.86 16.06 -7.00
N ALA A 19 13.11 16.42 -7.25
CA ALA A 19 13.62 17.74 -6.89
C ALA A 19 12.90 18.85 -7.66
N THR A 20 12.81 18.70 -8.98
CA THR A 20 12.10 19.61 -9.90
C THR A 20 10.62 19.76 -9.51
N PHE A 21 9.87 18.66 -9.35
CA PHE A 21 8.44 18.74 -8.99
C PHE A 21 8.21 19.46 -7.66
N SER A 22 9.07 19.21 -6.68
CA SER A 22 8.98 19.86 -5.38
C SER A 22 9.24 21.36 -5.45
N GLU A 23 10.14 21.81 -6.34
CA GLU A 23 10.40 23.24 -6.55
C GLU A 23 9.27 23.91 -7.32
N GLU A 24 8.78 23.30 -8.41
CA GLU A 24 7.73 23.86 -9.25
C GLU A 24 6.37 23.94 -8.54
N LEU A 25 6.04 22.93 -7.73
CA LEU A 25 4.76 22.85 -7.02
C LEU A 25 4.80 23.51 -5.63
N GLY A 26 5.98 23.89 -5.13
CA GLY A 26 6.13 24.40 -3.76
C GLY A 26 5.85 23.34 -2.68
N GLU A 27 5.88 22.06 -3.04
CA GLU A 27 5.53 20.93 -2.18
C GLU A 27 6.78 20.27 -1.59
N LYS A 28 6.65 19.69 -0.39
CA LYS A 28 7.76 18.95 0.23
C LYS A 28 7.97 17.63 -0.49
N LYS A 29 9.22 17.29 -0.83
CA LYS A 29 9.60 15.99 -1.42
C LYS A 29 9.02 14.80 -0.65
N SER A 30 9.02 14.86 0.67
CA SER A 30 8.44 13.82 1.54
C SER A 30 6.92 13.67 1.37
N HIS A 31 6.20 14.75 1.07
CA HIS A 31 4.76 14.72 0.86
C HIS A 31 4.44 14.07 -0.48
N ILE A 32 5.14 14.48 -1.55
CA ILE A 32 5.04 13.87 -2.89
C ILE A 32 5.31 12.36 -2.83
N VAL A 33 6.40 11.96 -2.14
CA VAL A 33 6.73 10.53 -1.98
C VAL A 33 5.67 9.79 -1.17
N ALA A 34 5.16 10.38 -0.09
CA ALA A 34 4.13 9.74 0.72
C ALA A 34 2.84 9.51 -0.07
N GLU A 35 2.42 10.50 -0.85
CA GLU A 35 1.23 10.41 -1.70
C GLU A 35 1.41 9.37 -2.80
N ALA A 36 2.54 9.40 -3.52
CA ALA A 36 2.85 8.42 -4.56
C ALA A 36 2.88 6.98 -4.02
N LEU A 37 3.49 6.76 -2.84
CA LEU A 37 3.49 5.45 -2.20
C LEU A 37 2.08 5.03 -1.77
N SER A 38 1.26 5.94 -1.22
CA SER A 38 -0.12 5.63 -0.85
C SER A 38 -0.92 5.15 -2.07
N GLN A 39 -0.86 5.87 -3.18
CA GLN A 39 -1.55 5.50 -4.41
C GLN A 39 -1.06 4.16 -4.98
N TYR A 40 0.25 3.91 -4.92
CA TYR A 40 0.81 2.63 -5.35
C TYR A 40 0.38 1.48 -4.44
N PHE A 41 0.30 1.71 -3.12
CA PHE A 41 -0.17 0.70 -2.18
C PHE A 41 -1.63 0.31 -2.42
N ASP A 42 -2.51 1.24 -2.80
CA ASP A 42 -3.88 0.89 -3.19
C ASP A 42 -3.90 -0.09 -4.39
N THR A 43 -2.98 0.09 -5.34
CA THR A 43 -2.82 -0.80 -6.49
C THR A 43 -2.30 -2.18 -6.07
N LEU A 44 -1.33 -2.23 -5.15
CA LEU A 44 -0.80 -3.48 -4.62
C LEU A 44 -1.85 -4.24 -3.79
N ASP A 45 -2.64 -3.53 -2.99
CA ASP A 45 -3.72 -4.11 -2.20
C ASP A 45 -4.75 -4.79 -3.11
N LEU A 46 -5.11 -4.16 -4.23
CA LEU A 46 -5.96 -4.79 -5.23
C LEU A 46 -5.33 -6.08 -5.79
N GLN A 47 -4.05 -6.07 -6.12
CA GLN A 47 -3.36 -7.28 -6.62
C GLN A 47 -3.39 -8.41 -5.58
N ILE A 48 -3.18 -8.09 -4.30
CA ILE A 48 -3.26 -9.05 -3.20
C ILE A 48 -4.70 -9.57 -3.06
N ALA A 49 -5.71 -8.71 -3.15
CA ALA A 49 -7.11 -9.11 -3.07
C ALA A 49 -7.50 -10.06 -4.21
N LEU A 50 -7.09 -9.76 -5.44
CA LEU A 50 -7.32 -10.62 -6.60
C LEU A 50 -6.64 -11.98 -6.44
N LYS A 51 -5.39 -11.99 -5.96
CA LYS A 51 -4.69 -13.25 -5.66
C LYS A 51 -5.45 -14.09 -4.64
N ARG A 52 -5.88 -13.50 -3.52
CA ARG A 52 -6.65 -14.19 -2.48
C ARG A 52 -7.98 -14.71 -3.01
N SER A 53 -8.67 -13.93 -3.83
CA SER A 53 -9.92 -14.33 -4.47
C SER A 53 -9.72 -15.56 -5.38
N GLN A 54 -8.63 -15.59 -6.13
CA GLN A 54 -8.28 -16.74 -6.97
C GLN A 54 -7.96 -17.99 -6.12
N GLU A 55 -7.22 -17.84 -5.03
CA GLU A 55 -6.90 -18.96 -4.12
C GLU A 55 -8.17 -19.57 -3.50
N ILE A 56 -9.18 -18.76 -3.19
CA ILE A 56 -10.49 -19.23 -2.74
C ILE A 56 -11.21 -19.98 -3.86
N HIS A 57 -11.20 -19.43 -5.08
CA HIS A 57 -11.84 -20.06 -6.24
C HIS A 57 -11.21 -21.43 -6.57
N GLU A 58 -9.89 -21.54 -6.45
CA GLU A 58 -9.14 -22.78 -6.66
C GLU A 58 -9.26 -23.77 -5.49
N GLY A 59 -9.96 -23.41 -4.41
CA GLY A 59 -10.14 -24.26 -3.23
C GLY A 59 -8.88 -24.41 -2.37
N LYS A 60 -7.85 -23.57 -2.57
CA LYS A 60 -6.61 -23.57 -1.77
C LYS A 60 -6.82 -22.95 -0.39
N VAL A 61 -7.78 -22.03 -0.28
CA VAL A 61 -8.14 -21.31 0.94
C VAL A 61 -9.67 -21.31 1.06
N SER A 62 -10.19 -21.59 2.25
CA SER A 62 -11.63 -21.57 2.52
C SER A 62 -12.03 -20.29 3.26
N THR A 63 -13.27 -19.86 3.04
CA THR A 63 -13.91 -18.80 3.84
C THR A 63 -14.62 -19.43 5.05
N ILE A 64 -14.67 -18.71 6.16
CA ILE A 64 -15.50 -19.07 7.32
C ILE A 64 -16.78 -18.23 7.32
N SER A 65 -17.85 -18.80 7.89
CA SER A 65 -19.12 -18.13 8.09
C SER A 65 -19.06 -17.11 9.24
N LEU A 66 -20.02 -16.18 9.25
CA LEU A 66 -20.12 -15.19 10.32
C LEU A 66 -20.31 -15.83 11.70
N GLU A 67 -21.04 -16.95 11.79
CA GLU A 67 -21.27 -17.66 13.05
C GLU A 67 -19.99 -18.31 13.59
N GLU A 68 -19.14 -18.84 12.69
CA GLU A 68 -17.82 -19.35 13.06
C GLU A 68 -16.90 -18.23 13.55
N VAL A 69 -16.91 -17.07 12.89
CA VAL A 69 -16.15 -15.88 13.33
C VAL A 69 -16.56 -15.42 14.73
N LYS A 70 -17.87 -15.31 15.01
CA LYS A 70 -18.38 -14.91 16.34
C LYS A 70 -17.91 -15.87 17.42
N LYS A 71 -18.00 -17.18 17.14
CA LYS A 71 -17.54 -18.23 18.06
C LYS A 71 -16.04 -18.13 18.35
N GLU A 72 -15.21 -17.87 17.35
CA GLU A 72 -13.76 -17.71 17.52
C GLU A 72 -13.37 -16.45 18.30
N LEU A 73 -14.10 -15.35 18.09
CA LEU A 73 -13.85 -14.06 18.74
C LEU A 73 -14.53 -13.91 20.12
N GLY A 74 -15.35 -14.89 20.53
CA GLY A 74 -16.08 -14.85 21.81
C GLY A 74 -17.20 -13.81 21.85
N LEU A 75 -17.84 -13.57 20.70
CA LEU A 75 -18.92 -12.60 20.51
C LEU A 75 -20.31 -13.26 20.44
#